data_AF-A0A248UHN5-F1
#
_entry.id   AF-A0A248UHN5-F1
#
_cell.length_a   1.000
_cell.length_b   1.000
_cell.length_c   1.000
_cell.angle_alpha   90.00
_cell.angle_beta   90.00
_cell.angle_gamma   90.00
#
_symmetry.space_group_name_H-M   'P 1'
#
loop_
_entity.id
_entity.type
_entity.pdbx_description
1 polymer ?
#
loop_
_entity_poly.entity_id
_entity_poly.type
_entity_poly.pdbx_seq_one_letter_code
_entity_poly.pdbx_strand_id
1 'polypeptide(L)'
;MRFESLPDGWQKHYVAKKYADIDPIIRRGINSIEPLVWSARQFAEAPQIWADAQAFGLKAGISQPCWAAQGGVGILTFLRERPALSEGEISMLRRQMQIVTNLLHLAMYEHVDVPSINCVAEVNLTAREREILRWTSEGKTAEIIGRILNISTRTVNFHISNVLIKLVAVNKVQAVAKARTFGLL
;
A
#
# COMPACT_ATOMS: atom_id res chain seq x y z
N MET A 1 3.66 -1.81 11.28
CA MET A 1 3.23 -2.29 12.61
C MET A 1 2.44 -3.59 12.41
N ARG A 2 2.67 -4.63 13.20
CA ARG A 2 2.06 -5.96 13.01
C ARG A 2 1.41 -6.40 14.32
N PHE A 3 0.10 -6.68 14.31
CA PHE A 3 -0.68 -7.13 15.46
C PHE A 3 -0.99 -8.61 15.25
N GLU A 4 -0.41 -9.48 16.08
CA GLU A 4 -0.35 -10.92 15.79
C GLU A 4 -0.61 -11.76 17.04
N SER A 5 -1.48 -12.77 16.90
CA SER A 5 -1.65 -13.87 17.85
C SER A 5 -1.18 -15.15 17.17
N LEU A 6 0.14 -15.28 16.98
CA LEU A 6 0.77 -16.39 16.25
C LEU A 6 1.45 -17.37 17.19
N PRO A 7 1.70 -18.62 16.74
CA PRO A 7 2.46 -19.58 17.51
C PRO A 7 3.81 -19.02 17.95
N ASP A 8 4.23 -19.38 19.17
CA ASP A 8 5.47 -18.92 19.75
C ASP A 8 6.66 -19.20 18.83
N GLY A 9 7.50 -18.19 18.61
CA GLY A 9 8.71 -18.30 17.79
C GLY A 9 8.50 -18.15 16.28
N TRP A 10 7.27 -18.30 15.75
CA TRP A 10 7.02 -18.14 14.31
C TRP A 10 7.43 -16.76 13.79
N GLN A 11 7.04 -15.70 14.51
CA GLN A 11 7.38 -14.33 14.11
C GLN A 11 8.90 -14.10 14.08
N LYS A 12 9.63 -14.60 15.10
CA LYS A 12 11.09 -14.50 15.15
C LYS A 12 11.74 -15.26 14.00
N HIS A 13 11.25 -16.46 13.69
CA HIS A 13 11.71 -17.28 12.57
C HIS A 13 11.47 -16.57 11.22
N TYR A 14 10.27 -16.05 11.02
CA TYR A 14 9.86 -15.33 9.82
C TYR A 14 10.74 -14.09 9.56
N VAL A 15 11.04 -13.31 10.61
CA VAL A 15 11.93 -12.14 10.53
C VAL A 15 13.38 -12.57 10.27
N ALA A 16 13.90 -13.56 11.00
CA ALA A 16 15.27 -14.04 10.85
C ALA A 16 15.57 -14.56 9.43
N LYS A 17 14.58 -15.20 8.79
CA LYS A 17 14.67 -15.70 7.42
C LYS A 17 14.33 -14.65 6.35
N LYS A 18 13.97 -13.43 6.74
CA LYS A 18 13.54 -12.34 5.85
C LYS A 18 12.42 -12.74 4.89
N TYR A 19 11.45 -13.51 5.40
CA TYR A 19 10.37 -14.03 4.56
C TYR A 19 9.47 -12.92 3.97
N ALA A 20 9.42 -11.74 4.60
CA ALA A 20 8.69 -10.59 4.05
C ALA A 20 9.10 -10.22 2.60
N ASP A 21 10.38 -10.40 2.25
CA ASP A 21 10.92 -10.02 0.94
C ASP A 21 10.48 -10.97 -0.19
N ILE A 22 10.10 -12.20 0.17
CA ILE A 22 9.79 -13.29 -0.76
C ILE A 22 8.39 -13.88 -0.55
N ASP A 23 7.60 -13.34 0.38
CA ASP A 23 6.28 -13.88 0.72
C ASP A 23 5.28 -13.64 -0.42
N PRO A 24 4.76 -14.71 -1.05
CA PRO A 24 3.82 -14.58 -2.15
C PRO A 24 2.47 -14.00 -1.70
N ILE A 25 2.09 -14.12 -0.43
CA ILE A 25 0.88 -13.50 0.11
C ILE A 25 1.03 -11.98 0.14
N ILE A 26 2.20 -11.47 0.54
CA ILE A 26 2.48 -10.03 0.53
C ILE A 26 2.51 -9.51 -0.92
N ARG A 27 3.31 -10.16 -1.78
CA ARG A 27 3.47 -9.74 -3.18
C ARG A 27 2.15 -9.74 -3.96
N ARG A 28 1.32 -10.78 -3.77
CA ARG A 28 0.00 -10.87 -4.42
C ARG A 28 -1.03 -9.98 -3.75
N GLY A 29 -0.95 -9.79 -2.43
CA GLY A 29 -1.83 -8.89 -1.69
C GLY A 29 -1.74 -7.45 -2.17
N ILE A 30 -0.53 -6.98 -2.50
CA ILE A 30 -0.29 -5.66 -3.10
C ILE A 30 -0.83 -5.57 -4.53
N ASN A 31 -1.34 -6.63 -5.14
CA ASN A 31 -1.90 -6.60 -6.50
C ASN A 31 -3.31 -7.21 -6.57
N SER A 32 -3.96 -7.40 -5.42
CA SER A 32 -5.26 -8.05 -5.32
C SER A 32 -6.20 -7.29 -4.40
N ILE A 33 -7.50 -7.39 -4.67
CA ILE A 33 -8.59 -7.00 -3.77
C ILE A 33 -9.40 -8.21 -3.29
N GLU A 34 -9.11 -9.40 -3.82
CA GLU A 34 -9.73 -10.67 -3.44
C GLU A 34 -8.97 -11.33 -2.29
N PRO A 35 -9.66 -12.06 -1.39
CA PRO A 35 -9.00 -12.83 -0.34
C PRO A 35 -8.13 -13.96 -0.92
N LEU A 36 -6.94 -14.11 -0.35
CA LEU A 36 -5.95 -15.12 -0.72
C LEU A 36 -6.01 -16.30 0.25
N VAL A 37 -6.48 -17.44 -0.22
CA VAL A 37 -6.60 -18.68 0.58
C VAL A 37 -5.31 -19.50 0.56
N TRP A 38 -4.61 -19.55 1.68
CA TRP A 38 -3.31 -20.18 1.82
C TRP A 38 -3.35 -21.65 1.40
N SER A 39 -2.42 -22.03 0.52
CA SER A 39 -2.26 -23.41 0.04
C SER A 39 -0.86 -23.59 -0.52
N ALA A 40 -0.38 -24.84 -0.59
CA ALA A 40 0.92 -25.17 -1.19
C ALA A 40 1.09 -24.55 -2.59
N ARG A 41 0.02 -24.48 -3.39
CA ARG A 41 0.02 -23.84 -4.70
C ARG A 41 0.30 -22.34 -4.64
N GLN A 42 -0.25 -21.63 -3.65
CA GLN A 42 0.02 -20.20 -3.49
C GLN A 42 1.46 -19.91 -3.07
N PHE A 43 2.08 -20.85 -2.35
CA PHE A 43 3.46 -20.76 -1.91
C PHE A 43 4.45 -21.46 -2.86
N ALA A 44 4.07 -21.77 -4.10
CA ALA A 44 4.95 -22.47 -5.04
C ALA A 44 6.26 -21.72 -5.33
N GLU A 45 6.25 -20.38 -5.29
CA GLU A 45 7.45 -19.54 -5.45
C GLU A 45 8.33 -19.48 -4.19
N ALA A 46 7.78 -19.84 -3.03
CA ALA A 46 8.47 -19.81 -1.74
C ALA A 46 8.04 -21.01 -0.86
N PRO A 47 8.30 -22.26 -1.31
CA PRO A 47 7.81 -23.47 -0.65
C PRO A 47 8.35 -23.63 0.77
N GLN A 48 9.52 -23.06 1.07
CA GLN A 48 10.11 -23.02 2.41
C GLN A 48 9.24 -22.30 3.44
N ILE A 49 8.55 -21.22 3.03
CA ILE A 49 7.65 -20.48 3.92
C ILE A 49 6.48 -21.38 4.30
N TRP A 50 5.94 -22.10 3.32
CA TRP A 50 4.84 -23.03 3.55
C TRP A 50 5.28 -24.19 4.44
N ALA A 51 6.42 -24.82 4.17
CA ALA A 51 6.93 -25.93 4.98
C ALA A 51 7.14 -25.51 6.44
N ASP A 52 7.75 -24.35 6.68
CA ASP A 52 7.97 -23.83 8.02
C ASP A 52 6.64 -23.47 8.68
N ALA A 53 5.72 -22.81 7.97
CA ALA A 53 4.40 -22.49 8.49
C ALA A 53 3.65 -23.75 8.96
N GLN A 54 3.69 -24.83 8.17
CA GLN A 54 3.12 -26.12 8.56
C GLN A 54 3.80 -26.72 9.81
N ALA A 55 5.12 -26.61 9.93
CA ALA A 55 5.88 -27.09 11.09
C ALA A 55 5.51 -26.34 12.38
N PHE A 56 5.17 -25.05 12.28
CA PHE A 56 4.65 -24.24 13.39
C PHE A 56 3.12 -24.39 13.60
N GLY A 57 2.45 -25.30 12.89
CA GLY A 57 1.02 -25.59 13.06
C GLY A 57 0.08 -24.69 12.23
N LEU A 58 0.61 -23.77 11.43
CA LEU A 58 -0.19 -22.88 10.56
C LEU A 58 -0.64 -23.62 9.30
N LYS A 59 -1.67 -24.47 9.45
CA LYS A 59 -2.09 -25.41 8.40
C LYS A 59 -2.98 -24.81 7.33
N ALA A 60 -3.85 -23.88 7.70
CA ALA A 60 -4.75 -23.19 6.79
C ALA A 60 -4.84 -21.71 7.14
N GLY A 61 -5.08 -20.88 6.12
CA GLY A 61 -5.12 -19.44 6.28
C GLY A 61 -5.90 -18.74 5.18
N ILE A 62 -6.36 -17.54 5.48
CA ILE A 62 -6.94 -16.63 4.50
C ILE A 62 -6.49 -15.20 4.80
N SER A 63 -6.01 -14.52 3.76
CA SER A 63 -5.48 -13.17 3.85
C SER A 63 -6.30 -12.22 2.98
N GLN A 64 -6.90 -11.19 3.57
CA GLN A 64 -7.61 -10.14 2.87
C GLN A 64 -6.71 -8.92 2.75
N PRO A 65 -6.24 -8.56 1.53
CA PRO A 65 -5.60 -7.29 1.30
C PRO A 65 -6.63 -6.16 1.37
N CYS A 66 -6.20 -4.98 1.84
CA CYS A 66 -6.94 -3.74 1.75
C CYS A 66 -6.04 -2.58 1.36
N TRP A 67 -6.64 -1.64 0.64
CA TRP A 67 -6.02 -0.39 0.26
C TRP A 67 -6.75 0.73 0.99
N ALA A 68 -5.98 1.61 1.60
CA ALA A 68 -6.48 2.79 2.28
C ALA A 68 -6.04 4.08 1.59
N ALA A 69 -6.50 5.21 2.12
CA ALA A 69 -6.10 6.52 1.66
C ALA A 69 -4.57 6.66 1.64
N GLN A 70 -4.07 7.54 0.75
CA GLN A 70 -2.65 7.87 0.60
C GLN A 70 -1.75 6.66 0.22
N GLY A 71 -2.33 5.62 -0.38
CA GLY A 71 -1.59 4.45 -0.85
C GLY A 71 -1.18 3.48 0.27
N GLY A 72 -1.77 3.61 1.46
CA GLY A 72 -1.57 2.63 2.54
C GLY A 72 -2.08 1.26 2.12
N VAL A 73 -1.26 0.22 2.31
CA VAL A 73 -1.63 -1.18 2.06
C VAL A 73 -1.60 -1.94 3.37
N GLY A 74 -2.70 -2.63 3.68
CA GLY A 74 -2.81 -3.54 4.81
C GLY A 74 -3.18 -4.94 4.34
N ILE A 75 -2.85 -5.94 5.14
CA ILE A 75 -3.32 -7.31 4.95
C ILE A 75 -3.80 -7.84 6.30
N LEU A 76 -5.08 -8.20 6.38
CA LEU A 76 -5.63 -8.93 7.51
C LEU A 76 -5.53 -10.42 7.22
N THR A 77 -4.90 -11.18 8.11
CA THR A 77 -4.70 -12.62 7.93
C THR A 77 -5.30 -13.38 9.11
N PHE A 78 -6.15 -14.36 8.81
CA PHE A 78 -6.62 -15.35 9.77
C PHE A 78 -5.95 -16.69 9.48
N LEU A 79 -5.45 -17.35 10.52
CA LEU A 79 -4.77 -18.63 10.44
C LEU A 79 -5.44 -19.62 11.38
N ARG A 80 -5.40 -20.91 11.02
CA ARG A 80 -5.93 -21.99 11.84
C ARG A 80 -5.09 -23.25 11.73
N GLU A 81 -5.07 -24.03 12.81
CA GLU A 81 -4.44 -25.35 12.89
C GLU A 81 -5.36 -26.49 12.37
N ARG A 82 -6.63 -26.17 12.12
CA ARG A 82 -7.73 -27.07 11.70
C ARG A 82 -7.80 -27.20 10.16
N PRO A 83 -8.64 -28.08 9.55
CA PRO A 83 -8.46 -28.50 8.16
C PRO A 83 -8.59 -27.35 7.16
N ALA A 84 -8.26 -27.60 5.90
CA ALA A 84 -8.39 -26.60 4.83
C ALA A 84 -9.78 -25.95 4.82
N LEU A 85 -9.85 -24.67 4.45
CA LEU A 85 -11.11 -23.96 4.30
C LEU A 85 -11.91 -24.59 3.16
N SER A 86 -13.14 -25.01 3.44
CA SER A 86 -14.08 -25.46 2.41
C SER A 86 -14.51 -24.30 1.52
N GLU A 87 -14.95 -24.58 0.30
CA GLU A 87 -15.45 -23.54 -0.61
C GLU A 87 -16.65 -22.78 -0.03
N GLY A 88 -17.51 -23.48 0.71
CA GLY A 88 -18.61 -22.86 1.45
C GLY A 88 -18.15 -21.87 2.51
N GLU A 89 -17.17 -22.25 3.33
CA GLU A 89 -16.56 -21.35 4.32
C GLU A 89 -15.92 -20.13 3.65
N ILE A 90 -15.15 -20.33 2.56
CA ILE A 90 -14.48 -19.24 1.82
C ILE A 90 -15.53 -18.26 1.28
N SER A 91 -16.61 -18.78 0.69
CA SER A 91 -17.70 -17.97 0.15
C SER A 91 -18.38 -17.13 1.23
N MET A 92 -18.66 -17.71 2.40
CA MET A 92 -19.25 -17.00 3.54
C MET A 92 -18.30 -15.94 4.11
N LEU A 93 -17.00 -16.28 4.23
CA LEU A 93 -15.99 -15.40 4.81
C LEU A 93 -15.63 -14.23 3.88
N ARG A 94 -15.72 -14.39 2.55
CA ARG A 94 -15.26 -13.37 1.58
C ARG A 94 -15.81 -11.98 1.88
N ARG A 95 -17.14 -11.86 2.02
CA ARG A 95 -17.79 -10.56 2.27
C ARG A 95 -17.47 -10.03 3.67
N GLN A 96 -17.48 -10.90 4.68
CA GLN A 96 -17.20 -10.53 6.06
C GLN A 96 -15.76 -10.04 6.23
N MET A 97 -14.80 -10.75 5.63
CA MET A 97 -13.39 -10.36 5.64
C MET A 97 -13.17 -9.01 4.99
N GLN A 98 -13.80 -8.74 3.84
CA GLN A 98 -13.69 -7.45 3.19
C GLN A 98 -14.19 -6.30 4.09
N ILE A 99 -15.34 -6.47 4.73
CA ILE A 99 -15.92 -5.47 5.64
C ILE A 99 -15.02 -5.27 6.87
N VAL A 100 -14.67 -6.35 7.57
CA VAL A 100 -13.86 -6.29 8.79
C VAL A 100 -12.49 -5.68 8.52
N THR A 101 -11.86 -6.05 7.40
CA THR A 101 -10.54 -5.50 7.03
C THR A 101 -10.61 -4.01 6.75
N ASN A 102 -11.64 -3.54 6.06
CA ASN A 102 -11.83 -2.11 5.78
C ASN A 102 -12.11 -1.32 7.06
N LEU A 103 -13.00 -1.82 7.94
CA LEU A 103 -13.30 -1.17 9.21
C LEU A 103 -12.09 -1.13 10.15
N LEU A 104 -11.32 -2.22 10.21
CA LEU A 104 -10.09 -2.28 11.00
C LEU A 104 -9.08 -1.24 10.49
N HIS A 105 -8.92 -1.13 9.16
CA HIS A 105 -7.98 -0.15 8.61
C HIS A 105 -8.45 1.29 8.86
N LEU A 106 -9.75 1.57 8.80
CA LEU A 106 -10.29 2.89 9.18
C LEU A 106 -9.98 3.22 10.64
N ALA A 107 -10.26 2.29 11.56
CA ALA A 107 -9.97 2.47 12.98
C ALA A 107 -8.45 2.63 13.24
N MET A 108 -7.62 1.86 12.54
CA MET A 108 -6.16 1.98 12.63
C MET A 108 -5.66 3.33 12.12
N TYR A 109 -6.25 3.87 11.06
CA TYR A 109 -5.88 5.20 10.56
C TYR A 109 -6.16 6.31 11.58
N GLU A 110 -7.25 6.19 12.35
CA GLU A 110 -7.63 7.16 13.38
C GLU A 110 -6.81 7.04 14.67
N HIS A 111 -6.37 5.82 15.04
CA HIS A 111 -5.83 5.54 16.39
C HIS A 111 -4.36 5.11 16.42
N VAL A 112 -3.81 4.68 15.29
CA VAL A 112 -2.40 4.32 15.17
C VAL A 112 -1.69 5.48 14.48
N ASP A 113 -0.85 6.18 15.23
CA ASP A 113 0.03 7.19 14.67
C ASP A 113 1.03 6.48 13.75
N VAL A 114 0.71 6.37 12.46
CA VAL A 114 1.59 5.78 11.44
C VAL A 114 2.53 6.91 10.97
N PRO A 115 3.74 7.02 11.53
CA PRO A 115 4.56 8.24 11.38
C PRO A 115 5.14 8.38 9.96
N SER A 116 4.91 7.38 9.09
CA SER A 116 5.57 7.24 7.80
C SER A 116 4.63 7.30 6.58
N ILE A 117 3.33 7.52 6.77
CA ILE A 117 2.37 7.71 5.66
C ILE A 117 1.79 9.14 5.69
N ASN A 118 1.68 9.73 6.88
CA ASN A 118 0.98 11.00 7.10
C ASN A 118 1.78 12.28 6.78
N CYS A 119 2.91 12.23 6.07
CA CYS A 119 3.56 13.45 5.57
C CYS A 119 2.68 14.24 4.58
N VAL A 120 1.59 13.64 4.10
CA VAL A 120 0.63 14.23 3.15
C VAL A 120 -0.35 15.19 3.80
N ALA A 121 -0.68 14.99 5.09
CA ALA A 121 -1.72 15.77 5.77
C ALA A 121 -1.42 17.28 5.81
N GLU A 122 -0.17 17.69 5.57
CA GLU A 122 0.25 19.09 5.61
C GLU A 122 0.58 19.71 4.24
N VAL A 123 0.59 18.94 3.14
CA VAL A 123 1.00 19.46 1.83
C VAL A 123 -0.14 20.23 1.16
N ASN A 124 -0.22 21.53 1.43
CA ASN A 124 -1.17 22.44 0.80
C ASN A 124 -0.62 23.06 -0.50
N LEU A 125 -0.92 22.41 -1.63
CA LEU A 125 -0.74 23.00 -2.97
C LEU A 125 -1.88 23.97 -3.30
N THR A 126 -1.53 25.12 -3.88
CA THR A 126 -2.51 26.07 -4.43
C THR A 126 -3.15 25.48 -5.69
N ALA A 127 -4.30 26.03 -6.11
CA ALA A 127 -4.96 25.62 -7.36
C ALA A 127 -4.02 25.74 -8.58
N ARG A 128 -3.23 26.83 -8.65
CA ARG A 128 -2.29 27.07 -9.75
C ARG A 128 -1.10 26.11 -9.74
N GLU A 129 -0.58 25.79 -8.55
CA GLU A 129 0.47 24.78 -8.40
C GLU A 129 -0.01 23.39 -8.83
N ARG A 130 -1.22 22.98 -8.44
CA ARG A 130 -1.83 21.72 -8.89
C ARG A 130 -2.02 21.67 -10.40
N GLU A 131 -2.53 22.74 -11.00
CA GLU A 131 -2.76 22.83 -12.44
C GLU A 131 -1.44 22.70 -13.23
N ILE A 132 -0.39 23.42 -12.81
CA ILE A 132 0.95 23.34 -13.41
C ILE A 132 1.56 21.95 -13.23
N LEU A 133 1.41 21.35 -12.04
CA LEU A 133 1.92 20.03 -11.73
C LEU A 133 1.22 18.94 -12.55
N ARG A 134 -0.09 19.09 -12.81
CA ARG A 134 -0.87 18.20 -13.68
C ARG A 134 -0.32 18.19 -15.09
N TRP A 135 -0.10 19.34 -15.71
CA TRP A 135 0.52 19.40 -17.03
C TRP A 135 1.96 18.91 -17.05
N THR A 136 2.70 19.12 -15.96
CA THR A 136 4.04 18.56 -15.79
C THR A 136 4.00 17.02 -15.75
N SER A 137 2.97 16.43 -15.13
CA SER A 137 2.77 14.98 -15.09
C SER A 137 2.44 14.36 -16.45
N GLU A 138 1.87 15.15 -17.36
CA GLU A 138 1.62 14.80 -18.77
C GLU A 138 2.86 15.03 -19.66
N GLY A 139 4.01 15.33 -19.06
CA GLY A 139 5.28 15.52 -19.77
C GLY A 139 5.44 16.88 -20.47
N LYS A 140 4.58 17.87 -20.20
CA LYS A 140 4.69 19.20 -20.83
C LYS A 140 5.89 19.98 -20.28
N THR A 141 6.56 20.72 -21.15
CA THR A 141 7.64 21.65 -20.76
C THR A 141 7.07 22.93 -20.16
N ALA A 142 7.84 23.66 -19.35
CA ALA A 142 7.39 24.91 -18.74
C ALA A 142 6.96 25.96 -19.79
N GLU A 143 7.57 25.92 -20.98
CA GLU A 143 7.18 26.76 -22.10
C GLU A 143 5.79 26.40 -22.64
N ILE A 144 5.52 25.11 -22.88
CA ILE A 144 4.21 24.63 -23.33
C ILE A 144 3.14 24.91 -22.27
N ILE A 145 3.45 24.68 -20.99
CA ILE A 145 2.54 24.99 -19.87
C ILE A 145 2.22 26.48 -19.83
N GLY A 146 3.23 27.34 -20.03
CA GLY A 146 3.03 28.79 -20.08
C GLY A 146 2.06 29.20 -21.19
N ARG A 147 2.19 28.59 -22.37
CA ARG A 147 1.24 28.81 -23.49
C ARG A 147 -0.17 28.31 -23.16
N ILE A 148 -0.31 27.12 -22.56
CA ILE A 148 -1.62 26.56 -22.17
C ILE A 148 -2.33 27.43 -21.14
N LEU A 149 -1.60 27.93 -20.14
CA LEU A 149 -2.16 28.67 -19.01
C LEU A 149 -2.12 30.20 -19.18
N ASN A 150 -1.68 30.67 -20.35
CA ASN A 150 -1.47 32.08 -20.69
C ASN A 150 -0.64 32.85 -19.64
N ILE A 151 0.50 32.28 -19.25
CA ILE A 151 1.48 32.86 -18.31
C ILE A 151 2.91 32.69 -18.81
N SER A 152 3.84 33.48 -18.26
CA SER A 152 5.25 33.36 -18.64
C SER A 152 5.86 32.04 -18.18
N THR A 153 6.85 31.53 -18.91
CA THR A 153 7.67 30.37 -18.49
C THR A 153 8.32 30.60 -17.13
N ARG A 154 8.69 31.85 -16.82
CA ARG A 154 9.22 32.25 -15.50
C ARG A 154 8.19 32.03 -14.39
N THR A 155 6.93 32.39 -14.62
CA THR A 155 5.83 32.17 -13.67
C THR A 155 5.58 30.68 -13.45
N VAL A 156 5.64 29.87 -14.51
CA VAL A 156 5.54 28.41 -14.40
C VAL A 156 6.66 27.86 -13.51
N ASN A 157 7.91 28.25 -13.78
CA ASN A 157 9.07 27.82 -13.00
C ASN A 157 8.99 28.26 -11.53
N PHE A 158 8.46 29.45 -11.26
CA PHE A 158 8.22 29.92 -9.89
C PHE A 158 7.27 28.98 -9.12
N HIS A 159 6.14 28.61 -9.72
CA HIS A 159 5.22 27.66 -9.08
C HIS A 159 5.82 26.26 -8.94
N ILE A 160 6.60 25.80 -9.92
CA ILE A 160 7.32 24.52 -9.80
C ILE A 160 8.28 24.56 -8.61
N SER A 161 9.06 25.63 -8.43
CA SER A 161 9.97 25.76 -7.29
C SER A 161 9.24 25.68 -5.95
N ASN A 162 8.06 26.33 -5.83
CA ASN A 162 7.24 26.23 -4.63
C ASN A 162 6.74 24.79 -4.39
N VAL A 163 6.33 24.10 -5.45
CA VAL A 163 5.93 22.69 -5.38
C VAL A 163 7.08 21.80 -4.91
N LEU A 164 8.31 22.04 -5.40
CA LEU A 164 9.49 21.29 -4.97
C LEU A 164 9.75 21.44 -3.47
N ILE A 165 9.64 22.65 -2.94
CA ILE A 165 9.79 22.93 -1.51
C ILE A 165 8.69 22.22 -0.71
N LYS A 166 7.42 22.40 -1.11
CA LYS A 166 6.26 21.83 -0.42
C LYS A 166 6.25 20.30 -0.40
N LEU A 167 6.75 19.66 -1.46
CA LEU A 167 6.84 18.20 -1.57
C LEU A 167 8.19 17.63 -1.11
N VAL A 168 9.12 18.47 -0.66
CA VAL A 168 10.50 18.09 -0.32
C VAL A 168 11.12 17.28 -1.46
N ALA A 169 11.00 17.77 -2.68
CA ALA A 169 11.44 17.10 -3.91
C ALA A 169 12.63 17.83 -4.53
N VAL A 170 13.63 17.07 -4.98
CA VAL A 170 14.85 17.61 -5.60
C VAL A 170 14.66 17.98 -7.07
N ASN A 171 13.62 17.47 -7.73
CA ASN A 171 13.29 17.79 -9.11
C ASN A 171 11.81 17.58 -9.43
N LYS A 172 11.37 18.11 -10.56
CA LYS A 172 9.96 18.07 -11.01
C LYS A 172 9.42 16.65 -11.22
N VAL A 173 10.28 15.69 -11.59
CA VAL A 173 9.89 14.28 -11.77
C VAL A 173 9.58 13.63 -10.43
N GLN A 174 10.45 13.85 -9.43
CA GLN A 174 10.20 13.39 -8.07
C GLN A 174 8.97 14.06 -7.46
N ALA A 175 8.75 15.35 -7.73
CA ALA A 175 7.55 16.05 -7.29
C ALA A 175 6.27 15.45 -7.90
N VAL A 176 6.26 15.15 -9.21
CA VAL A 176 5.12 14.45 -9.85
C VAL A 176 4.91 13.08 -9.23
N ALA A 177 5.98 12.29 -9.02
CA ALA A 177 5.88 10.96 -8.42
C ALA A 177 5.28 11.02 -7.02
N LYS A 178 5.81 11.91 -6.15
CA LYS A 178 5.28 12.14 -4.81
C LYS A 178 3.82 12.60 -4.84
N ALA A 179 3.49 13.56 -5.71
CA ALA A 179 2.12 14.06 -5.82
C ALA A 179 1.12 12.98 -6.25
N ARG A 180 1.52 12.04 -7.14
CA ARG A 180 0.71 10.86 -7.47
C ARG A 180 0.56 9.90 -6.29
N THR A 181 1.65 9.56 -5.61
CA THR A 181 1.62 8.70 -4.41
C THR A 181 0.72 9.28 -3.32
N PHE A 182 0.71 10.61 -3.19
CA PHE A 182 -0.05 11.34 -2.18
C PHE A 182 -1.50 11.67 -2.60
N GLY A 183 -1.92 11.31 -3.82
CA GLY A 183 -3.28 11.60 -4.32
C GLY A 183 -3.55 13.09 -4.57
N LEU A 184 -2.52 13.88 -4.88
CA LEU A 184 -2.62 15.32 -5.15
C LEU A 184 -2.85 15.66 -6.65
N LEU A 185 -2.93 14.64 -7.53
CA LEU A 185 -3.07 14.75 -8.99
C LEU A 185 -4.22 13.89 -9.53
#